data_AF-A0A2T8HKN8-F1
#
_entry.id   AF-A0A2T8HKN8-F1
#
_cell.length_a   1.000
_cell.length_b   1.000
_cell.length_c   1.000
_cell.angle_alpha   90.00
_cell.angle_beta   90.00
_cell.angle_gamma   90.00
#
_symmetry.space_group_name_H-M   'P 1'
#
loop_
_entity.id
_entity.type
_entity.pdbx_description
1 polymer ?
#
loop_
_entity_poly.entity_id
_entity_poly.type
_entity_poly.pdbx_seq_one_letter_code
_entity_poly.pdbx_strand_id
1 'polypeptide(L)'
;MILLAATTQSCSSSKKNTKAIVAPAVVKTAPSSESIVIDIEEPRVAENNTAVAQSQTTAIPNTPFENIQPSISTPEREVAELHATGIQRNYDFAPTIHYDLRKPQFVMIHHTSQNSIAQTIRTFQLAHTQVSSHYVIGRDGQVVQMLNDYQRAWHAGAGKWGNITDMNSVSIGIELDNNGSEPFPDLQINALLILLNNLKSKYRIPQTNFIGHSDYAPGRKDDPSTYFPWETLAERGFGIWYNANYLAPPPPTFNSTDALRIIGYDTSNLRTAERSFKKKYIRTDVSSELTPYDIMVLYDLYRKFY
;
A
#
# COMPACT_ATOMS: atom_id res chain seq x y z
N MET A 1 15.51 8.47 -69.14
CA MET A 1 14.30 9.06 -69.78
C MET A 1 13.14 8.67 -68.88
N ILE A 2 12.43 9.50 -68.12
CA ILE A 2 12.25 10.95 -67.91
C ILE A 2 11.82 11.04 -66.42
N LEU A 3 12.63 11.62 -65.51
CA LEU A 3 12.63 13.00 -65.00
C LEU A 3 11.37 13.47 -64.20
N LEU A 4 11.62 13.73 -62.90
CA LEU A 4 11.06 14.71 -61.93
C LEU A 4 9.66 15.32 -62.12
N ALA A 5 8.91 15.40 -61.01
CA ALA A 5 8.65 16.68 -60.33
C ALA A 5 8.13 16.46 -58.89
N ALA A 6 8.89 16.97 -57.92
CA ALA A 6 8.45 17.22 -56.55
C ALA A 6 7.85 18.63 -56.48
N THR A 7 6.69 18.78 -55.84
CA THR A 7 6.12 20.09 -55.51
C THR A 7 6.01 20.24 -54.00
N THR A 8 6.83 21.16 -53.49
CA THR A 8 6.73 21.76 -52.16
C THR A 8 5.57 22.76 -52.15
N GLN A 9 4.76 22.78 -51.09
CA GLN A 9 3.91 23.95 -50.81
C GLN A 9 3.85 24.29 -49.32
N SER A 10 3.85 25.60 -49.11
CA SER A 10 4.25 26.36 -47.93
C SER A 10 3.19 26.43 -46.83
N CYS A 11 3.67 26.67 -45.60
CA CYS A 11 2.90 27.14 -44.45
C CYS A 11 2.01 28.35 -44.77
N SER A 12 0.81 28.35 -44.17
CA SER A 12 0.01 29.54 -43.90
C SER A 12 -0.66 29.38 -42.53
N SER A 13 -0.26 30.23 -41.60
CA SER A 13 -0.79 30.33 -40.23
C SER A 13 -2.11 31.12 -40.24
N SER A 14 -3.22 30.47 -39.88
CA SER A 14 -4.50 31.15 -39.69
C SER A 14 -4.69 31.53 -38.21
N LYS A 15 -4.61 32.85 -37.93
CA LYS A 15 -4.91 33.44 -36.62
C LYS A 15 -6.43 33.36 -36.38
N LYS A 16 -6.86 32.52 -35.42
CA LYS A 16 -8.21 32.60 -34.86
C LYS A 16 -8.20 33.48 -33.62
N ASN A 17 -8.91 34.59 -33.74
CA ASN A 17 -9.27 35.53 -32.68
C ASN A 17 -10.34 34.88 -31.80
N THR A 18 -10.03 34.58 -30.54
CA THR A 18 -11.05 34.21 -29.54
C THR A 18 -10.79 34.98 -28.25
N LYS A 19 -11.82 35.73 -27.85
CA LYS A 19 -11.86 36.67 -26.72
C LYS A 19 -11.43 36.01 -25.41
N ALA A 20 -10.52 36.67 -24.70
CA ALA A 20 -10.16 36.34 -23.33
C ALA A 20 -11.36 36.59 -22.40
N ILE A 21 -11.80 35.56 -21.69
CA ILE A 21 -12.71 35.67 -20.55
C ILE A 21 -11.84 35.93 -19.31
N VAL A 22 -12.00 37.10 -18.71
CA VAL A 22 -11.33 37.49 -17.46
C VAL A 22 -11.96 36.71 -16.31
N ALA A 23 -11.19 35.83 -15.68
CA ALA A 23 -11.57 35.17 -14.43
C ALA A 23 -11.48 36.18 -13.25
N PRO A 24 -12.43 36.17 -12.30
CA PRO A 24 -12.34 37.04 -11.13
C PRO A 24 -11.20 36.60 -10.21
N ALA A 25 -10.52 37.57 -9.61
CA ALA A 25 -9.41 37.37 -8.69
C ALA A 25 -9.88 36.62 -7.43
N VAL A 26 -9.27 35.48 -7.15
CA VAL A 26 -9.44 34.74 -5.89
C VAL A 26 -8.55 35.41 -4.84
N VAL A 27 -9.18 36.06 -3.86
CA VAL A 27 -8.52 36.54 -2.64
C VAL A 27 -8.08 35.32 -1.83
N LYS A 28 -6.77 35.11 -1.70
CA LYS A 28 -6.22 34.11 -0.77
C LYS A 28 -6.29 34.65 0.65
N THR A 29 -7.29 34.23 1.42
CA THR A 29 -7.26 34.34 2.88
C THR A 29 -6.54 33.10 3.43
N ALA A 30 -5.44 33.33 4.15
CA ALA A 30 -4.76 32.28 4.91
C ALA A 30 -5.63 31.92 6.14
N PRO A 31 -5.81 30.64 6.50
CA PRO A 31 -6.41 30.29 7.77
C PRO A 31 -5.41 30.59 8.89
N SER A 32 -5.81 31.44 9.84
CA SER A 32 -5.10 31.65 11.10
C SER A 32 -5.26 30.41 11.98
N SER A 33 -4.16 29.69 12.23
CA SER A 33 -4.10 28.60 13.19
C SER A 33 -4.02 29.18 14.61
N GLU A 34 -5.16 29.46 15.24
CA GLU A 34 -5.19 29.62 16.68
C GLU A 34 -5.07 28.24 17.33
N SER A 35 -3.92 28.02 17.97
CA SER A 35 -3.65 26.83 18.75
C SER A 35 -4.29 27.03 20.11
N ILE A 36 -5.35 26.29 20.43
CA ILE A 36 -5.92 26.27 21.78
C ILE A 36 -4.97 25.45 22.65
N VAL A 37 -4.18 26.12 23.48
CA VAL A 37 -3.39 25.49 24.55
C VAL A 37 -4.35 25.27 25.71
N ILE A 38 -4.63 24.00 26.02
CA ILE A 38 -5.35 23.61 27.23
C ILE A 38 -4.27 23.31 28.27
N ASP A 39 -4.06 24.24 29.22
CA ASP A 39 -3.20 24.00 30.37
C ASP A 39 -3.89 22.99 31.30
N ILE A 40 -3.30 21.80 31.42
CA ILE A 40 -3.73 20.79 32.39
C ILE A 40 -2.81 20.97 33.61
N GLU A 41 -3.30 21.61 34.66
CA GLU A 41 -2.60 21.67 35.95
C GLU A 41 -2.51 20.27 36.56
N GLU A 42 -1.28 19.80 36.82
CA GLU A 42 -1.05 18.57 37.60
C GLU A 42 -1.41 18.79 39.07
N PRO A 43 -2.07 17.81 39.74
CA PRO A 43 -2.47 17.95 41.13
C PRO A 43 -1.25 17.82 42.07
N ARG A 44 -1.09 18.82 42.94
CA ARG A 44 -0.08 18.85 44.01
C ARG A 44 -0.38 17.78 45.06
N VAL A 45 0.59 16.89 45.30
CA VAL A 45 0.56 15.93 46.42
C VAL A 45 1.00 16.65 47.70
N ALA A 46 0.19 16.53 48.76
CA ALA A 46 0.46 17.08 50.07
C ALA A 46 1.53 16.27 50.82
N GLU A 47 2.56 16.95 51.32
CA GLU A 47 3.56 16.37 52.24
C GLU A 47 2.97 16.26 53.65
N ASN A 48 2.95 15.04 54.20
CA ASN A 48 2.71 14.81 55.63
C ASN A 48 4.00 14.26 56.27
N ASN A 49 4.59 15.07 57.15
CA ASN A 49 5.68 14.70 58.03
C ASN A 49 5.19 13.81 59.18
N THR A 50 5.83 12.66 59.41
CA THR A 50 5.82 12.03 60.75
C THR A 50 7.09 11.20 61.01
N ALA A 51 7.81 11.64 62.03
CA ALA A 51 8.67 10.96 63.01
C ALA A 51 9.67 9.85 62.61
N VAL A 52 10.89 10.12 63.06
CA VAL A 52 12.14 9.34 63.06
C VAL A 52 12.03 8.04 63.89
N ALA A 53 12.57 6.95 63.34
CA ALA A 53 13.16 5.86 64.11
C ALA A 53 14.52 5.49 63.50
N GLN A 54 15.60 5.73 64.25
CA GLN A 54 16.97 5.39 63.86
C GLN A 54 17.17 3.88 63.98
N SER A 55 17.65 3.25 62.92
CA SER A 55 18.22 1.90 62.94
C SER A 55 19.49 1.91 62.10
N GLN A 56 20.64 1.80 62.76
CA GLN A 56 21.94 1.70 62.12
C GLN A 56 21.99 0.42 61.27
N THR A 57 22.28 0.56 59.98
CA THR A 57 22.72 -0.55 59.13
C THR A 57 23.87 -0.10 58.26
N THR A 58 24.91 -0.92 58.29
CA THR A 58 26.24 -0.78 57.70
C THR A 58 26.23 -0.43 56.22
N ALA A 59 27.08 0.53 55.83
CA ALA A 59 27.29 0.94 54.45
C ALA A 59 27.83 -0.22 53.59
N ILE A 60 27.02 -0.66 52.63
CA ILE A 60 27.46 -1.44 51.46
C ILE A 60 27.88 -0.42 50.38
N PRO A 61 28.98 -0.64 49.63
CA PRO A 61 29.41 0.31 48.61
C PRO A 61 28.30 0.52 47.57
N ASN A 62 27.91 1.78 47.36
CA ASN A 62 27.05 2.20 46.25
C ASN A 62 27.79 1.97 44.93
N THR A 63 27.69 0.77 44.36
CA THR A 63 27.75 0.64 42.91
C THR A 63 26.46 1.23 42.35
N PRO A 64 26.51 2.20 41.42
CA PRO A 64 25.30 2.65 40.75
C PRO A 64 24.66 1.42 40.12
N PHE A 65 23.45 1.06 40.56
CA PHE A 65 22.60 0.19 39.78
C PHE A 65 22.30 0.98 38.50
N GLU A 66 23.09 0.70 37.47
CA GLU A 66 22.82 1.12 36.13
C GLU A 66 21.42 0.58 35.82
N ASN A 67 20.47 1.51 35.77
CA ASN A 67 19.06 1.21 35.59
C ASN A 67 18.91 0.81 34.12
N ILE A 68 19.32 -0.41 33.77
CA ILE A 68 19.11 -1.01 32.46
C ILE A 68 17.63 -1.37 32.40
N GLN A 69 16.79 -0.34 32.28
CA GLN A 69 15.52 -0.51 31.59
C GLN A 69 15.90 -1.06 30.21
N PRO A 70 15.37 -2.23 29.78
CA PRO A 70 15.57 -2.65 28.42
C PRO A 70 14.95 -1.57 27.54
N SER A 71 15.78 -0.69 26.99
CA SER A 71 15.28 0.32 26.06
C SER A 71 14.80 -0.48 24.87
N ILE A 72 13.48 -0.58 24.72
CA ILE A 72 12.87 -1.16 23.54
C ILE A 72 13.44 -0.34 22.37
N SER A 73 14.40 -0.93 21.66
CA SER A 73 15.00 -0.27 20.51
C SER A 73 13.90 -0.18 19.46
N THR A 74 13.55 1.03 19.05
CA THR A 74 12.62 1.18 17.93
C THR A 74 13.36 0.85 16.63
N PRO A 75 12.67 0.41 15.57
CA PRO A 75 13.30 0.22 14.27
C PRO A 75 14.10 1.44 13.81
N GLU A 76 13.64 2.66 14.12
CA GLU A 76 14.36 3.90 13.81
C GLU A 76 15.69 4.01 14.55
N ARG A 77 15.75 3.58 15.81
CA ARG A 77 16.99 3.60 16.60
C ARG A 77 18.00 2.57 16.10
N GLU A 78 17.53 1.36 15.76
CA GLU A 78 18.38 0.33 15.15
C GLU A 78 18.93 0.79 13.80
N VAL A 79 18.09 1.41 12.96
CA VAL A 79 18.51 2.00 11.69
C VAL A 79 19.54 3.10 11.93
N ALA A 80 19.31 4.03 12.86
CA ALA A 80 20.28 5.09 13.18
C ALA A 80 21.63 4.52 13.65
N GLU A 81 21.62 3.47 14.48
CA GLU A 81 22.83 2.79 14.93
C GLU A 81 23.55 2.08 13.77
N LEU A 82 22.82 1.39 12.89
CA LEU A 82 23.38 0.78 11.68
C LEU A 82 23.94 1.81 10.70
N HIS A 83 23.31 2.97 10.58
CA HIS A 83 23.83 4.09 9.79
C HIS A 83 25.13 4.64 10.36
N ALA A 84 25.28 4.65 11.70
CA ALA A 84 26.49 5.12 12.36
C ALA A 84 27.63 4.09 12.35
N THR A 85 27.31 2.80 12.47
CA THR A 85 28.30 1.74 12.72
C THR A 85 28.54 0.81 11.53
N GLY A 86 27.64 0.83 10.53
CA GLY A 86 27.62 -0.13 9.44
C GLY A 86 27.27 -1.56 9.91
N ILE A 87 27.02 -2.46 8.96
CA ILE A 87 26.81 -3.89 9.27
C ILE A 87 28.16 -4.60 9.51
N GLN A 88 29.23 -4.12 8.85
CA GLN A 88 30.55 -4.73 8.86
C GLN A 88 31.53 -3.85 9.62
N ARG A 89 31.91 -4.26 10.83
CA ARG A 89 32.78 -3.48 11.73
C ARG A 89 34.21 -3.30 11.22
N ASN A 90 34.63 -4.09 10.23
CA ASN A 90 35.99 -4.09 9.69
C ASN A 90 36.13 -3.32 8.37
N TYR A 91 35.08 -2.63 7.93
CA TYR A 91 35.10 -1.85 6.69
C TYR A 91 35.13 -0.36 7.01
N ASP A 92 35.88 0.40 6.23
CA ASP A 92 35.85 1.86 6.30
C ASP A 92 34.47 2.36 5.85
N PHE A 93 33.79 3.12 6.70
CA PHE A 93 32.52 3.75 6.38
C PHE A 93 32.75 5.21 5.96
N ALA A 94 32.33 5.56 4.73
CA ALA A 94 32.36 6.92 4.23
C ALA A 94 30.96 7.31 3.72
N PRO A 95 30.24 8.23 4.39
CA PRO A 95 28.89 8.59 3.98
C PRO A 95 28.90 9.35 2.65
N THR A 96 27.89 9.09 1.82
CA THR A 96 27.63 9.84 0.58
C THR A 96 26.37 10.67 0.73
N ILE A 97 26.33 11.85 0.13
CA ILE A 97 25.20 12.78 0.20
C ILE A 97 24.23 12.69 -0.99
N HIS A 98 24.56 11.90 -2.01
CA HIS A 98 23.77 11.79 -3.23
C HIS A 98 22.93 10.51 -3.21
N TYR A 99 21.78 10.56 -2.53
CA TYR A 99 20.85 9.44 -2.47
C TYR A 99 19.39 9.91 -2.47
N ASP A 100 18.50 9.05 -2.95
CA ASP A 100 17.06 9.14 -2.77
C ASP A 100 16.58 8.05 -1.80
N LEU A 101 15.43 8.28 -1.16
CA LEU A 101 14.76 7.21 -0.40
C LEU A 101 14.21 6.15 -1.35
N ARG A 102 14.24 4.88 -0.91
CA ARG A 102 13.58 3.78 -1.60
C ARG A 102 12.08 4.06 -1.66
N LYS A 103 11.49 3.95 -2.85
CA LYS A 103 10.07 4.24 -3.09
C LYS A 103 9.29 2.92 -3.23
N PRO A 104 8.02 2.88 -2.77
CA PRO A 104 7.15 1.74 -3.03
C PRO A 104 6.89 1.60 -4.53
N GLN A 105 6.83 0.35 -4.98
CA GLN A 105 6.55 -0.02 -6.37
C GLN A 105 5.18 -0.67 -6.55
N PHE A 106 4.52 -1.04 -5.46
CA PHE A 106 3.22 -1.71 -5.43
C PHE A 106 2.27 -1.04 -4.44
N VAL A 107 0.98 -1.24 -4.66
CA VAL A 107 -0.05 -1.04 -3.65
C VAL A 107 -0.79 -2.35 -3.48
N MET A 108 -0.90 -2.83 -2.23
CA MET A 108 -1.65 -4.03 -1.88
C MET A 108 -2.92 -3.64 -1.14
N ILE A 109 -4.03 -4.15 -1.64
CA ILE A 109 -5.35 -3.91 -1.06
C ILE A 109 -5.75 -5.09 -0.17
N HIS A 110 -6.30 -4.76 0.98
CA HIS A 110 -6.78 -5.67 2.01
C HIS A 110 -8.21 -5.31 2.42
N HIS A 111 -8.89 -6.27 3.07
CA HIS A 111 -9.99 -5.95 3.98
C HIS A 111 -9.66 -6.54 5.35
N THR A 112 -10.14 -5.88 6.40
CA THR A 112 -9.71 -6.16 7.78
C THR A 112 -10.32 -7.44 8.36
N SER A 113 -11.43 -7.91 7.78
CA SER A 113 -12.32 -8.92 8.36
C SER A 113 -12.83 -8.50 9.75
N GLN A 114 -12.93 -7.18 9.99
CA GLN A 114 -13.40 -6.56 11.22
C GLN A 114 -14.62 -5.68 10.94
N ASN A 115 -15.20 -5.13 12.01
CA ASN A 115 -16.43 -4.33 11.94
C ASN A 115 -16.23 -2.86 12.34
N SER A 116 -14.99 -2.44 12.62
CA SER A 116 -14.71 -1.03 12.91
C SER A 116 -13.24 -0.67 12.71
N ILE A 117 -13.02 0.54 12.18
CA ILE A 117 -11.69 1.16 12.07
C ILE A 117 -10.95 1.23 13.42
N ALA A 118 -11.66 1.51 14.52
CA ALA A 118 -11.06 1.59 15.86
C ALA A 118 -10.47 0.25 16.31
N GLN A 119 -11.16 -0.86 15.99
CA GLN A 119 -10.64 -2.20 16.24
C GLN A 119 -9.37 -2.48 15.40
N THR A 120 -9.35 -2.04 14.14
CA THR A 120 -8.19 -2.25 13.24
C THR A 120 -6.99 -1.45 13.72
N ILE A 121 -7.17 -0.17 14.04
CA ILE A 121 -6.11 0.69 14.60
C ILE A 121 -5.54 0.07 15.88
N ARG A 122 -6.41 -0.34 16.80
CA ARG A 122 -5.96 -0.99 18.04
C ARG A 122 -5.19 -2.28 17.76
N THR A 123 -5.65 -3.10 16.81
CA THR A 123 -4.96 -4.34 16.41
C THR A 123 -3.52 -4.05 15.98
N PHE A 124 -3.28 -3.00 15.19
CA PHE A 124 -1.95 -2.62 14.71
C PHE A 124 -1.05 -1.97 15.77
N GLN A 125 -1.60 -1.57 16.91
CA GLN A 125 -0.85 -1.01 18.04
C GLN A 125 -0.47 -2.04 19.10
N LEU A 126 -1.01 -3.26 19.02
CA LEU A 126 -0.73 -4.32 19.99
C LEU A 126 0.56 -5.07 19.62
N ALA A 127 1.55 -5.05 20.51
CA ALA A 127 2.88 -5.63 20.26
C ALA A 127 2.87 -7.11 19.81
N HIS A 128 1.88 -7.90 20.27
CA HIS A 128 1.80 -9.33 19.97
C HIS A 128 1.17 -9.66 18.61
N THR A 129 0.50 -8.71 17.95
CA THR A 129 -0.20 -9.00 16.68
C THR A 129 0.77 -9.06 15.50
N GLN A 130 1.89 -8.33 15.58
CA GLN A 130 2.95 -8.30 14.57
C GLN A 130 2.42 -8.09 13.14
N VAL A 131 1.41 -7.22 13.01
CA VAL A 131 0.83 -6.81 11.73
C VAL A 131 0.61 -5.30 11.71
N SER A 132 0.77 -4.70 10.53
CA SER A 132 0.53 -3.26 10.32
C SER A 132 0.28 -2.99 8.85
N SER A 133 -0.40 -1.87 8.55
CA SER A 133 -0.54 -1.33 7.20
C SER A 133 -0.12 0.14 7.19
N HIS A 134 0.00 0.74 6.00
CA HIS A 134 0.28 2.17 5.90
C HIS A 134 -0.97 3.00 6.10
N TYR A 135 -2.10 2.51 5.60
CA TYR A 135 -3.39 3.19 5.66
C TYR A 135 -4.50 2.26 6.08
N VAL A 136 -5.47 2.80 6.82
CA VAL A 136 -6.77 2.19 7.10
C VAL A 136 -7.86 3.13 6.61
N ILE A 137 -8.84 2.60 5.89
CA ILE A 137 -9.99 3.36 5.38
C ILE A 137 -11.28 2.86 6.00
N GLY A 138 -11.95 3.73 6.75
CA GLY A 138 -13.24 3.47 7.37
C GLY A 138 -14.38 3.41 6.37
N ARG A 139 -15.52 2.83 6.79
CA ARG A 139 -16.73 2.69 5.98
C ARG A 139 -17.32 4.04 5.52
N ASP A 140 -17.09 5.09 6.28
CA ASP A 140 -17.50 6.47 6.02
C ASP A 140 -16.53 7.24 5.10
N GLY A 141 -15.43 6.61 4.67
CA GLY A 141 -14.39 7.23 3.87
C GLY A 141 -13.29 7.92 4.69
N GLN A 142 -13.32 7.83 6.04
CA GLN A 142 -12.20 8.31 6.86
C GLN A 142 -10.92 7.55 6.50
N VAL A 143 -9.84 8.28 6.20
CA VAL A 143 -8.51 7.70 5.94
C VAL A 143 -7.59 8.00 7.12
N VAL A 144 -7.01 6.96 7.70
CA VAL A 144 -6.02 7.05 8.78
C VAL A 144 -4.69 6.54 8.26
N GLN A 145 -3.65 7.39 8.29
CA GLN A 145 -2.29 6.98 7.97
C GLN A 145 -1.59 6.48 9.24
N MET A 146 -1.18 5.22 9.23
CA MET A 146 -0.57 4.52 10.37
C MET A 146 0.95 4.50 10.29
N LEU A 147 1.52 4.47 9.08
CA LEU A 147 2.95 4.48 8.82
C LEU A 147 3.28 5.44 7.68
N ASN A 148 4.50 5.97 7.70
CA ASN A 148 5.03 6.74 6.58
C ASN A 148 5.23 5.81 5.37
N ASP A 149 4.95 6.30 4.16
CA ASP A 149 5.05 5.55 2.90
C ASP A 149 6.45 4.92 2.65
N TYR A 150 7.50 5.44 3.28
CA TYR A 150 8.88 4.94 3.16
C TYR A 150 9.23 3.84 4.18
N GLN A 151 8.36 3.57 5.15
CA GLN A 151 8.55 2.53 6.15
C GLN A 151 8.02 1.19 5.63
N ARG A 152 8.59 0.08 6.12
CA ARG A 152 8.13 -1.26 5.79
C ARG A 152 7.00 -1.67 6.74
N ALA A 153 5.75 -1.62 6.28
CA ALA A 153 4.63 -2.20 7.02
C ALA A 153 4.62 -3.75 6.97
N TRP A 154 3.94 -4.40 7.91
CA TRP A 154 3.82 -5.86 8.00
C TRP A 154 2.40 -6.31 7.61
N HIS A 155 2.04 -6.17 6.33
CA HIS A 155 0.67 -6.42 5.84
C HIS A 155 0.57 -7.66 4.93
N ALA A 156 1.58 -7.88 4.07
CA ALA A 156 1.56 -8.94 3.07
C ALA A 156 2.00 -10.31 3.63
N GLY A 157 3.04 -10.34 4.47
CA GLY A 157 3.61 -11.60 4.97
C GLY A 157 4.13 -12.53 3.86
N ALA A 158 4.03 -13.85 4.05
CA ALA A 158 4.54 -14.85 3.11
C ALA A 158 3.69 -14.96 1.82
N GLY A 159 4.32 -14.89 0.67
CA GLY A 159 3.65 -15.02 -0.63
C GLY A 159 4.64 -14.79 -1.77
N LYS A 160 4.10 -14.72 -2.99
CA LYS A 160 4.89 -14.48 -4.18
C LYS A 160 4.04 -13.84 -5.28
N TRP A 161 4.56 -12.76 -5.86
CA TRP A 161 4.01 -12.13 -7.07
C TRP A 161 5.13 -11.90 -8.08
N GLY A 162 5.11 -12.63 -9.20
CA GLY A 162 6.24 -12.73 -10.11
C GLY A 162 7.47 -13.26 -9.37
N ASN A 163 8.54 -12.47 -9.34
CA ASN A 163 9.77 -12.78 -8.60
C ASN A 163 9.84 -12.12 -7.21
N ILE A 164 8.79 -11.41 -6.79
CA ILE A 164 8.76 -10.68 -5.52
C ILE A 164 8.23 -11.60 -4.43
N THR A 165 9.05 -11.90 -3.43
CA THR A 165 8.72 -12.74 -2.26
C THR A 165 8.66 -11.98 -0.93
N ASP A 166 9.08 -10.72 -0.92
CA ASP A 166 8.96 -9.82 0.24
C ASP A 166 8.21 -8.56 -0.15
N MET A 167 6.90 -8.70 -0.34
CA MET A 167 6.04 -7.61 -0.81
C MET A 167 5.97 -6.45 0.18
N ASN A 168 6.05 -6.72 1.48
CA ASN A 168 6.11 -5.70 2.53
C ASN A 168 7.18 -4.63 2.26
N SER A 169 8.34 -5.02 1.72
CA SER A 169 9.48 -4.11 1.47
C SER A 169 9.32 -3.25 0.22
N VAL A 170 8.34 -3.53 -0.63
CA VAL A 170 8.17 -2.85 -1.92
C VAL A 170 6.76 -2.31 -2.14
N SER A 171 5.85 -2.43 -1.16
CA SER A 171 4.45 -2.06 -1.32
C SER A 171 3.89 -1.22 -0.20
N ILE A 172 2.89 -0.41 -0.56
CA ILE A 172 1.97 0.23 0.39
C ILE A 172 0.78 -0.70 0.64
N GLY A 173 0.65 -1.23 1.86
CA GLY A 173 -0.57 -1.89 2.33
C GLY A 173 -1.68 -0.91 2.72
N ILE A 174 -2.88 -1.12 2.17
CA ILE A 174 -4.10 -0.36 2.48
C ILE A 174 -5.19 -1.32 2.96
N GLU A 175 -5.71 -1.06 4.16
CA GLU A 175 -6.75 -1.86 4.81
C GLU A 175 -8.10 -1.17 4.72
N LEU A 176 -9.11 -1.86 4.16
CA LEU A 176 -10.48 -1.39 4.14
C LEU A 176 -11.27 -2.04 5.28
N ASP A 177 -11.90 -1.22 6.13
CA ASP A 177 -12.81 -1.68 7.18
C ASP A 177 -14.05 -2.34 6.56
N ASN A 178 -14.00 -3.66 6.41
CA ASN A 178 -15.02 -4.49 5.78
C ASN A 178 -14.82 -5.94 6.27
N ASN A 179 -15.92 -6.65 6.51
CA ASN A 179 -15.89 -8.03 7.05
C ASN A 179 -15.66 -9.11 5.99
N GLY A 180 -15.56 -8.74 4.71
CA GLY A 180 -15.33 -9.65 3.58
C GLY A 180 -16.59 -10.31 3.02
N SER A 181 -17.75 -10.13 3.65
CA SER A 181 -19.02 -10.78 3.29
C SER A 181 -20.07 -9.80 2.76
N GLU A 182 -19.68 -8.57 2.46
CA GLU A 182 -20.57 -7.51 1.98
C GLU A 182 -19.87 -6.59 0.96
N PRO A 183 -20.64 -5.87 0.12
CA PRO A 183 -20.11 -4.78 -0.70
C PRO A 183 -19.39 -3.71 0.12
N PHE A 184 -18.35 -3.12 -0.48
CA PHE A 184 -17.63 -1.99 0.10
C PHE A 184 -18.44 -0.70 -0.11
N PRO A 185 -18.69 0.11 0.93
CA PRO A 185 -19.44 1.37 0.78
C PRO A 185 -18.81 2.35 -0.22
N ASP A 186 -19.66 3.09 -0.94
CA ASP A 186 -19.21 4.05 -1.95
C ASP A 186 -18.26 5.12 -1.39
N LEU A 187 -18.52 5.61 -0.18
CA LEU A 187 -17.64 6.59 0.49
C LEU A 187 -16.24 6.02 0.73
N GLN A 188 -16.16 4.76 1.13
CA GLN A 188 -14.90 4.04 1.36
C GLN A 188 -14.13 3.84 0.04
N ILE A 189 -14.81 3.42 -1.03
CA ILE A 189 -14.19 3.24 -2.35
C ILE A 189 -13.75 4.58 -2.95
N ASN A 190 -14.53 5.65 -2.80
CA ASN A 190 -14.15 6.98 -3.27
C ASN A 190 -12.90 7.50 -2.55
N ALA A 191 -12.82 7.32 -1.23
CA ALA A 191 -11.62 7.66 -0.45
C ALA A 191 -10.40 6.85 -0.91
N LEU A 192 -10.58 5.56 -1.17
CA LEU A 192 -9.54 4.71 -1.74
C LEU A 192 -9.05 5.24 -3.09
N LEU A 193 -9.94 5.55 -4.03
CA LEU A 193 -9.55 6.03 -5.37
C LEU A 193 -8.74 7.34 -5.31
N ILE A 194 -9.09 8.26 -4.40
CA ILE A 194 -8.34 9.49 -4.16
C ILE A 194 -6.93 9.17 -3.65
N LEU A 195 -6.84 8.30 -2.64
CA LEU A 195 -5.55 7.87 -2.08
C LEU A 195 -4.67 7.18 -3.14
N LEU A 196 -5.23 6.24 -3.91
CA LEU A 196 -4.52 5.53 -4.97
C LEU A 196 -4.00 6.49 -6.04
N ASN A 197 -4.78 7.50 -6.43
CA ASN A 197 -4.34 8.50 -7.40
C ASN A 197 -3.12 9.29 -6.92
N ASN A 198 -3.13 9.68 -5.64
CA ASN A 198 -2.02 10.40 -5.02
C ASN A 198 -0.76 9.53 -4.95
N LEU A 199 -0.89 8.28 -4.48
CA LEU A 199 0.22 7.32 -4.40
C LEU A 199 0.79 7.00 -5.78
N LYS A 200 -0.07 6.71 -6.75
CA LYS A 200 0.32 6.42 -8.14
C LYS A 200 1.13 7.56 -8.74
N SER A 201 0.63 8.79 -8.61
CA SER A 201 1.27 9.97 -9.19
C SER A 201 2.59 10.30 -8.51
N LYS A 202 2.62 10.27 -7.17
CA LYS A 202 3.81 10.59 -6.36
C LYS A 202 4.96 9.61 -6.61
N TYR A 203 4.65 8.31 -6.64
CA TYR A 203 5.65 7.24 -6.73
C TYR A 203 5.81 6.66 -8.13
N ARG A 204 5.01 7.10 -9.11
CA ARG A 204 4.97 6.57 -10.48
C ARG A 204 4.71 5.06 -10.51
N ILE A 205 3.82 4.58 -9.66
CA ILE A 205 3.48 3.16 -9.54
C ILE A 205 2.80 2.70 -10.84
N PRO A 206 3.30 1.63 -11.50
CA PRO A 206 2.67 1.10 -12.71
C PRO A 206 1.24 0.67 -12.46
N GLN A 207 0.38 0.80 -13.47
CA GLN A 207 -1.03 0.40 -13.36
C GLN A 207 -1.20 -1.07 -12.98
N THR A 208 -0.32 -1.96 -13.43
CA THR A 208 -0.35 -3.39 -13.10
C THR A 208 -0.01 -3.71 -11.65
N ASN A 209 0.52 -2.76 -10.89
CA ASN A 209 1.09 -3.00 -9.56
C ASN A 209 0.11 -2.68 -8.41
N PHE A 210 -1.19 -2.58 -8.72
CA PHE A 210 -2.27 -2.52 -7.74
C PHE A 210 -2.91 -3.90 -7.66
N ILE A 211 -2.63 -4.62 -6.56
CA ILE A 211 -2.98 -6.03 -6.40
C ILE A 211 -3.72 -6.28 -5.09
N GLY A 212 -4.44 -7.39 -5.01
CA GLY A 212 -5.03 -7.87 -3.77
C GLY A 212 -4.05 -8.74 -2.98
N HIS A 213 -4.33 -8.95 -1.69
CA HIS A 213 -3.55 -9.88 -0.89
C HIS A 213 -3.67 -11.34 -1.38
N SER A 214 -4.85 -11.71 -1.87
CA SER A 214 -5.17 -13.01 -2.47
C SER A 214 -4.45 -13.25 -3.80
N ASP A 215 -4.06 -12.18 -4.51
CA ASP A 215 -3.20 -12.28 -5.69
C ASP A 215 -1.78 -12.72 -5.31
N TYR A 216 -1.21 -12.07 -4.29
CA TYR A 216 0.15 -12.31 -3.80
C TYR A 216 0.29 -13.59 -2.97
N ALA A 217 -0.74 -13.98 -2.23
CA ALA A 217 -0.70 -15.15 -1.36
C ALA A 217 -1.87 -16.13 -1.60
N PRO A 218 -1.94 -16.74 -2.81
CA PRO A 218 -2.97 -17.71 -3.13
C PRO A 218 -3.05 -18.85 -2.11
N GLY A 219 -4.26 -19.21 -1.70
CA GLY A 219 -4.52 -20.29 -0.74
C GLY A 219 -4.28 -19.93 0.74
N ARG A 220 -3.49 -18.89 1.04
CA ARG A 220 -3.31 -18.36 2.41
C ARG A 220 -4.25 -17.21 2.71
N LYS A 221 -4.52 -16.35 1.72
CA LYS A 221 -5.26 -15.11 1.88
C LYS A 221 -6.38 -14.99 0.87
N ASP A 222 -7.49 -14.44 1.36
CA ASP A 222 -8.75 -14.36 0.64
C ASP A 222 -9.21 -12.90 0.47
N ASP A 223 -8.43 -11.93 0.96
CA ASP A 223 -8.67 -10.50 0.87
C ASP A 223 -8.01 -9.84 -0.38
N PRO A 224 -8.57 -8.74 -0.91
CA PRO A 224 -9.94 -8.28 -0.65
C PRO A 224 -10.94 -9.29 -1.22
N SER A 225 -12.17 -9.32 -0.69
CA SER A 225 -13.18 -10.32 -1.06
C SER A 225 -13.67 -10.14 -2.51
N THR A 226 -14.49 -11.09 -3.00
CA THR A 226 -15.11 -11.02 -4.33
C THR A 226 -16.04 -9.82 -4.53
N TYR A 227 -16.45 -9.17 -3.44
CA TYR A 227 -17.24 -7.93 -3.47
C TYR A 227 -16.41 -6.69 -3.81
N PHE A 228 -15.08 -6.79 -3.81
CA PHE A 228 -14.22 -5.65 -4.07
C PHE A 228 -14.30 -5.21 -5.55
N PRO A 229 -14.48 -3.91 -5.84
CA PRO A 229 -14.81 -3.43 -7.18
C PRO A 229 -13.56 -3.23 -8.05
N TRP A 230 -12.83 -4.31 -8.34
CA TRP A 230 -11.61 -4.28 -9.16
C TRP A 230 -11.81 -3.67 -10.54
N GLU A 231 -12.97 -3.90 -11.17
CA GLU A 231 -13.37 -3.29 -12.44
C GLU A 231 -13.36 -1.76 -12.37
N THR A 232 -14.05 -1.19 -11.38
CA THR A 232 -14.08 0.26 -11.13
C THR A 232 -12.69 0.83 -10.87
N LEU A 233 -11.83 0.11 -10.15
CA LEU A 233 -10.45 0.53 -9.94
C LEU A 233 -9.65 0.55 -11.25
N ALA A 234 -9.79 -0.48 -12.08
CA ALA A 234 -9.07 -0.59 -13.35
C ALA A 234 -9.51 0.48 -14.35
N GLU A 235 -10.80 0.83 -14.40
CA GLU A 235 -11.32 1.97 -15.18
C GLU A 235 -10.69 3.30 -14.78
N ARG A 236 -10.31 3.44 -13.50
CA ARG A 236 -9.60 4.61 -12.96
C ARG A 236 -8.07 4.47 -13.04
N GLY A 237 -7.57 3.40 -13.65
CA GLY A 237 -6.14 3.16 -13.88
C GLY A 237 -5.42 2.46 -12.72
N PHE A 238 -6.12 1.76 -11.84
CA PHE A 238 -5.54 0.99 -10.73
C PHE A 238 -5.80 -0.50 -10.94
N GLY A 239 -4.76 -1.24 -11.31
CA GLY A 239 -4.89 -2.63 -11.74
C GLY A 239 -5.33 -2.72 -13.19
N ILE A 240 -5.55 -3.96 -13.64
CA ILE A 240 -6.01 -4.28 -14.98
C ILE A 240 -7.33 -5.04 -14.88
N TRP A 241 -8.15 -4.89 -15.92
CA TRP A 241 -9.39 -5.63 -16.10
C TRP A 241 -9.48 -6.17 -17.52
N TYR A 242 -10.26 -7.22 -17.76
CA TYR A 242 -10.45 -7.78 -19.09
C TYR A 242 -11.49 -6.97 -19.87
N ASN A 243 -11.51 -7.09 -21.19
CA ASN A 243 -12.56 -6.49 -22.00
C ASN A 243 -13.80 -7.39 -22.03
N ALA A 244 -14.80 -7.10 -21.20
CA ALA A 244 -16.03 -7.88 -21.14
C ALA A 244 -16.85 -7.87 -22.44
N ASN A 245 -16.69 -6.83 -23.28
CA ASN A 245 -17.42 -6.71 -24.55
C ASN A 245 -16.80 -7.55 -25.68
N TYR A 246 -15.56 -8.00 -25.51
CA TYR A 246 -14.88 -8.81 -26.53
C TYR A 246 -13.81 -9.71 -25.92
N LEU A 247 -14.09 -11.01 -25.89
CA LEU A 247 -13.17 -12.07 -25.47
C LEU A 247 -12.85 -12.96 -26.67
N ALA A 248 -11.60 -12.88 -27.15
CA ALA A 248 -11.13 -13.75 -28.22
C ALA A 248 -10.80 -15.16 -27.69
N PRO A 249 -11.08 -16.23 -28.44
CA PRO A 249 -10.60 -17.55 -28.06
C PRO A 249 -9.06 -17.58 -28.08
N PRO A 250 -8.42 -18.25 -27.11
CA PRO A 250 -6.97 -18.41 -27.11
C PRO A 250 -6.52 -19.31 -28.28
N PRO A 251 -5.30 -19.12 -28.81
CA PRO A 251 -4.73 -20.04 -29.78
C PRO A 251 -4.50 -21.42 -29.15
N PRO A 252 -4.43 -22.52 -29.94
CA PRO A 252 -4.18 -23.86 -29.41
C PRO A 252 -2.87 -24.02 -28.61
N THR A 253 -1.91 -23.11 -28.81
CA THR A 253 -0.63 -23.07 -28.10
C THR A 253 -0.68 -22.34 -26.76
N PHE A 254 -1.82 -21.75 -26.39
CA PHE A 254 -1.98 -21.01 -25.13
C PHE A 254 -1.91 -21.96 -23.93
N ASN A 255 -1.09 -21.60 -22.95
CA ASN A 255 -0.96 -22.32 -21.69
C ASN A 255 -1.44 -21.43 -20.54
N SER A 256 -2.50 -21.85 -19.85
CA SER A 256 -3.09 -21.09 -18.73
C SER A 256 -2.15 -20.96 -17.53
N THR A 257 -1.34 -21.98 -17.26
CA THR A 257 -0.38 -21.96 -16.15
C THR A 257 0.72 -20.93 -16.41
N ASP A 258 1.27 -20.90 -17.63
CA ASP A 258 2.28 -19.91 -17.99
C ASP A 258 1.69 -18.50 -18.02
N ALA A 259 0.45 -18.34 -18.50
CA ALA A 259 -0.25 -17.06 -18.46
C ALA A 259 -0.43 -16.53 -17.04
N LEU A 260 -0.90 -17.37 -16.10
CA LEU A 260 -1.01 -17.02 -14.68
C LEU A 260 0.34 -16.59 -14.10
N ARG A 261 1.40 -17.36 -14.40
CA ARG A 261 2.76 -17.06 -13.96
C ARG A 261 3.29 -15.73 -14.51
N ILE A 262 3.02 -15.43 -15.78
CA ILE A 262 3.45 -14.20 -16.46
C ILE A 262 2.72 -12.98 -15.90
N ILE A 263 1.42 -13.10 -15.60
CA ILE A 263 0.65 -12.06 -14.91
C ILE A 263 1.23 -11.79 -13.51
N GLY A 264 1.65 -12.85 -12.81
CA GLY A 264 2.38 -12.76 -11.56
C GLY A 264 1.98 -13.78 -10.50
N TYR A 265 0.96 -14.59 -10.70
CA TYR A 265 0.51 -15.55 -9.69
C TYR A 265 1.58 -16.62 -9.39
N ASP A 266 1.71 -17.00 -8.11
CA ASP A 266 2.47 -18.19 -7.75
C ASP A 266 1.72 -19.45 -8.17
N THR A 267 2.27 -20.14 -9.16
CA THR A 267 1.71 -21.37 -9.75
C THR A 267 2.29 -22.64 -9.12
N SER A 268 3.04 -22.53 -8.02
CA SER A 268 3.52 -23.69 -7.24
C SER A 268 2.38 -24.62 -6.82
N ASN A 269 1.21 -24.06 -6.51
CA ASN A 269 -0.06 -24.76 -6.42
C ASN A 269 -1.08 -24.11 -7.38
N LEU A 270 -1.30 -24.78 -8.51
CA LEU A 270 -2.14 -24.27 -9.58
C LEU A 270 -3.60 -24.04 -9.12
N ARG A 271 -4.16 -24.95 -8.32
CA ARG A 271 -5.54 -24.85 -7.83
C ARG A 271 -5.79 -23.59 -7.01
N THR A 272 -4.83 -23.21 -6.17
CA THR A 272 -4.92 -21.98 -5.38
C THR A 272 -4.74 -20.73 -6.24
N ALA A 273 -3.84 -20.78 -7.23
CA ALA A 273 -3.64 -19.68 -8.18
C ALA A 273 -4.90 -19.41 -9.02
N GLU A 274 -5.51 -20.46 -9.57
CA GLU A 274 -6.75 -20.37 -10.35
C GLU A 274 -7.91 -19.84 -9.50
N ARG A 275 -8.06 -20.31 -8.25
CA ARG A 275 -9.06 -19.76 -7.32
C ARG A 275 -8.84 -18.28 -7.04
N SER A 276 -7.59 -17.84 -6.80
CA SER A 276 -7.28 -16.42 -6.58
C SER A 276 -7.55 -15.57 -7.81
N PHE A 277 -7.16 -16.03 -8.99
CA PHE A 277 -7.50 -15.39 -10.27
C PHE A 277 -9.01 -15.23 -10.41
N LYS A 278 -9.77 -16.30 -10.18
CA LYS A 278 -11.24 -16.28 -10.28
C LYS A 278 -11.88 -15.36 -9.27
N LYS A 279 -11.35 -15.26 -8.04
CA LYS A 279 -11.83 -14.29 -7.04
C LYS A 279 -11.77 -12.85 -7.52
N LYS A 280 -10.67 -12.48 -8.19
CA LYS A 280 -10.47 -11.13 -8.69
C LYS A 280 -11.30 -10.85 -9.93
N TYR A 281 -11.25 -11.74 -10.93
CA TYR A 281 -11.76 -11.44 -12.27
C TYR A 281 -13.14 -12.04 -12.57
N ILE A 282 -13.46 -13.21 -12.01
CA ILE A 282 -14.72 -13.93 -12.30
C ILE A 282 -15.79 -13.61 -11.25
N ARG A 283 -15.40 -13.58 -9.96
CA ARG A 283 -16.21 -13.25 -8.76
C ARG A 283 -17.39 -14.18 -8.47
N THR A 284 -18.09 -14.67 -9.49
CA THR A 284 -19.32 -15.48 -9.39
C THR A 284 -19.06 -16.97 -9.22
N ASP A 285 -17.95 -17.47 -9.78
CA ASP A 285 -17.46 -18.83 -9.58
C ASP A 285 -15.99 -18.75 -9.12
N VAL A 286 -15.71 -19.29 -7.94
CA VAL A 286 -14.37 -19.30 -7.31
C VAL A 286 -13.89 -20.72 -7.03
N SER A 287 -14.38 -21.68 -7.83
CA SER A 287 -13.83 -23.04 -7.89
C SER A 287 -12.34 -23.02 -8.27
N SER A 288 -11.66 -24.13 -8.03
CA SER A 288 -10.21 -24.26 -8.26
C SER A 288 -9.85 -24.79 -9.64
N GLU A 289 -10.73 -24.60 -10.63
CA GLU A 289 -10.54 -25.03 -12.02
C GLU A 289 -11.06 -23.94 -12.96
N LEU A 290 -10.31 -23.67 -14.03
CA LEU A 290 -10.70 -22.69 -15.05
C LEU A 290 -11.72 -23.29 -16.03
N THR A 291 -12.85 -22.60 -16.19
CA THR A 291 -13.83 -22.88 -17.25
C THR A 291 -13.33 -22.34 -18.61
N PRO A 292 -13.94 -22.74 -19.74
CA PRO A 292 -13.61 -22.13 -21.03
C PRO A 292 -13.77 -20.60 -21.05
N TYR A 293 -14.73 -20.06 -20.30
CA TYR A 293 -14.88 -18.61 -20.14
C TYR A 293 -13.69 -17.99 -19.39
N ASP A 294 -13.30 -18.60 -18.26
CA ASP A 294 -12.18 -18.11 -17.45
C ASP A 294 -10.86 -18.10 -18.23
N ILE A 295 -10.66 -19.11 -19.09
CA ILE A 295 -9.49 -19.19 -19.98
C ILE A 295 -9.48 -18.03 -20.99
N MET A 296 -10.64 -17.64 -21.55
CA MET A 296 -10.71 -16.48 -22.44
C MET A 296 -10.44 -15.15 -21.70
N VAL A 297 -10.94 -15.02 -20.47
CA VAL A 297 -10.63 -13.86 -19.60
C VAL A 297 -9.13 -13.80 -19.29
N LEU A 298 -8.54 -14.94 -18.91
CA LEU A 298 -7.11 -15.05 -18.64
C LEU A 298 -6.27 -14.71 -19.86
N TYR A 299 -6.68 -15.17 -21.04
CA TYR A 299 -6.02 -14.86 -22.30
C TYR A 299 -6.09 -13.37 -22.64
N ASP A 300 -7.24 -12.70 -22.43
CA ASP A 300 -7.34 -11.25 -22.63
C ASP A 300 -6.38 -10.48 -21.73
N LEU A 301 -6.30 -10.86 -20.45
CA LEU A 301 -5.40 -10.25 -19.47
C LEU A 301 -3.94 -10.51 -19.80
N TYR A 302 -3.59 -11.75 -20.15
CA TYR A 302 -2.26 -12.16 -20.54
C TYR A 302 -1.69 -11.29 -21.67
N ARG A 303 -2.51 -10.98 -22.68
CA ARG A 303 -2.11 -10.11 -23.81
C ARG A 303 -1.78 -8.67 -23.41
N LYS A 304 -2.06 -8.24 -22.18
CA LYS A 304 -1.73 -6.89 -21.67
C LYS A 304 -0.35 -6.84 -21.02
N PHE A 305 0.30 -8.00 -20.85
CA PHE A 305 1.67 -8.12 -20.35
C PHE A 305 2.69 -8.38 -21.47
N TYR A 306 2.23 -8.40 -22.72
CA TYR A 306 3.01 -8.62 -23.95
C TYR A 306 2.85 -7.45 -24.92
#